data_AF-A0A371QUE8-F1
#
_entry.id   AF-A0A371QUE8-F1
#
_cell.length_a   1.000
_cell.length_b   1.000
_cell.length_c   1.000
_cell.angle_alpha   90.00
_cell.angle_beta   90.00
_cell.angle_gamma   90.00
#
_symmetry.space_group_name_H-M   'P 1'
#
loop_
_entity.id
_entity.type
_entity.pdbx_description
1 polymer ?
#
loop_
_entity_poly.entity_id
_entity_poly.type
_entity_poly.pdbx_seq_one_letter_code
_entity_poly.pdbx_strand_id
1 'polypeptide(L)'
;MEDFIAAAVFITALTALFTLTALVLKPYMPTAYVEAPVQPGENTPTRTIYVYAYTDGGAERYYLVEYVGPDVETFRRFLGVPGVLAAKFEVYPGGYRCELYREKPVKIGDPYTGFWCPPPFDARVDPRCVPVGVTSKGRWLLVQYRCP
;
A
#
# COMPACT_ATOMS: atom_id res chain seq x y z
N MET A 1 -48.78 -1.61 14.79
CA MET A 1 -48.08 -2.35 13.72
C MET A 1 -47.14 -1.42 12.96
N GLU A 2 -47.59 -0.21 12.60
CA GLU A 2 -46.75 0.82 11.97
C GLU A 2 -45.52 1.22 12.79
N ASP A 3 -45.65 1.41 14.11
CA ASP A 3 -44.49 1.76 14.97
C ASP A 3 -43.39 0.69 14.97
N PHE A 4 -43.79 -0.58 14.87
CA PHE A 4 -42.85 -1.70 14.82
C PHE A 4 -42.11 -1.75 13.48
N ILE A 5 -42.82 -1.46 12.38
CA ILE A 5 -42.25 -1.36 11.04
C ILE A 5 -41.29 -0.17 10.96
N ALA A 6 -41.69 0.99 11.49
CA ALA A 6 -40.85 2.19 11.53
C ALA A 6 -39.57 1.95 12.33
N ALA A 7 -39.66 1.31 13.49
CA ALA A 7 -38.49 0.95 14.30
C ALA A 7 -37.56 -0.03 13.56
N ALA A 8 -38.11 -1.06 12.90
CA ALA A 8 -37.31 -2.02 12.15
C ALA A 8 -36.57 -1.37 10.94
N VAL A 9 -37.25 -0.49 10.20
CA VAL A 9 -36.65 0.25 9.08
C VAL A 9 -35.55 1.19 9.59
N PHE A 10 -35.78 1.87 10.71
CA PHE A 10 -34.77 2.75 11.30
C PHE A 10 -33.52 1.99 11.74
N ILE A 11 -33.69 0.85 12.44
CA ILE A 11 -32.57 0.01 12.89
C ILE A 11 -31.78 -0.53 11.71
N THR A 12 -32.45 -1.01 10.66
CA THR A 12 -31.77 -1.54 9.46
C THR A 12 -31.02 -0.47 8.68
N ALA A 13 -31.59 0.74 8.56
CA ALA A 13 -30.88 1.87 7.98
C ALA A 13 -29.65 2.27 8.81
N LEU A 14 -29.78 2.27 10.14
CA LEU A 14 -28.69 2.60 11.05
C LEU A 14 -27.54 1.59 10.93
N THR A 15 -27.85 0.29 10.94
CA THR A 15 -26.82 -0.76 10.80
C THR A 15 -26.12 -0.73 9.44
N ALA A 16 -26.87 -0.45 8.36
CA ALA A 16 -26.27 -0.23 7.04
C ALA A 16 -25.30 0.96 7.03
N LEU A 17 -25.66 2.07 7.70
CA LEU A 17 -24.80 3.24 7.82
C LEU A 17 -23.52 2.95 8.62
N PHE A 18 -23.64 2.27 9.76
CA PHE A 18 -22.49 1.91 10.58
C PHE A 18 -21.54 0.95 9.87
N THR A 19 -22.06 -0.06 9.18
CA THR A 19 -21.24 -1.01 8.43
C THR A 19 -20.50 -0.35 7.27
N LEU A 20 -21.17 0.52 6.51
CA LEU A 20 -20.54 1.31 5.46
C LEU A 20 -19.44 2.21 6.04
N THR A 21 -19.74 2.91 7.13
CA THR A 21 -18.79 3.81 7.80
C THR A 21 -17.56 3.05 8.27
N ALA A 22 -17.72 1.88 8.90
CA ALA A 22 -16.61 1.05 9.36
C ALA A 22 -15.74 0.56 8.19
N LEU A 23 -16.34 0.18 7.06
CA LEU A 23 -15.60 -0.22 5.86
C LEU A 23 -14.79 0.92 5.27
N VAL A 24 -15.35 2.14 5.26
CA VAL A 24 -14.68 3.35 4.78
C VAL A 24 -13.56 3.79 5.72
N LEU A 25 -13.73 3.66 7.04
CA LEU A 25 -12.73 4.05 8.05
C LEU A 25 -11.57 3.07 8.21
N LYS A 26 -11.77 1.78 7.90
CA LYS A 26 -10.74 0.73 8.03
C LYS A 26 -9.36 1.11 7.43
N PRO A 27 -9.25 1.70 6.23
CA PRO A 27 -7.95 2.14 5.69
C PRO A 27 -7.35 3.39 6.37
N TYR A 28 -8.11 4.12 7.20
CA TYR A 28 -7.66 5.33 7.90
C TYR A 28 -7.38 5.10 9.39
N MET A 29 -7.63 3.88 9.90
CA MET A 29 -7.25 3.56 11.27
C MET A 29 -5.72 3.62 11.40
N PRO A 30 -5.19 4.23 12.47
CA PRO A 30 -3.75 4.34 12.68
C PRO A 30 -3.14 2.94 12.72
N THR A 31 -2.31 2.65 11.72
CA THR A 31 -1.50 1.42 11.70
C THR A 31 -0.47 1.51 12.81
N ALA A 32 -0.35 0.46 13.63
CA ALA A 32 0.71 0.38 14.63
C ALA A 32 2.07 0.41 13.91
N TYR A 33 2.78 1.53 14.01
CA TYR A 33 4.14 1.66 13.52
C TYR A 33 5.06 1.01 14.57
N VAL A 34 5.74 -0.06 14.18
CA VAL A 34 6.82 -0.63 15.00
C VAL A 34 8.11 0.05 14.54
N GLU A 35 8.53 1.07 15.29
CA GLU A 35 9.82 1.72 15.07
C GLU A 35 10.91 0.83 15.69
N ALA A 36 11.80 0.29 14.85
CA ALA A 36 12.98 -0.40 15.34
C ALA A 36 13.99 0.63 15.86
N PRO A 37 14.64 0.41 17.02
CA PRO A 37 15.59 1.35 17.61
C PRO A 37 16.93 1.30 16.86
N VAL A 38 16.95 1.81 15.63
CA VAL A 38 18.13 1.84 14.77
C VAL A 38 18.45 3.29 14.41
N GLN A 39 19.72 3.63 14.49
CA GLN A 39 20.24 4.91 14.03
C GLN A 39 19.84 5.15 12.55
N PRO A 40 19.34 6.35 12.18
CA PRO A 40 19.01 6.67 10.79
C PRO A 40 20.21 6.40 9.88
N GLY A 41 19.95 5.81 8.72
CA GLY A 41 20.98 5.51 7.73
C GLY A 41 21.49 6.77 7.06
N GLU A 42 22.42 7.47 7.70
CA GLU A 42 23.17 8.62 7.17
C GLU A 42 22.30 9.85 6.75
N ASN A 43 22.83 11.07 6.87
CA ASN A 43 22.14 12.28 6.37
C ASN A 43 22.27 12.41 4.84
N THR A 44 21.99 11.33 4.12
CA THR A 44 21.99 11.33 2.66
C THR A 44 20.64 11.86 2.17
N PRO A 45 20.62 12.68 1.09
CA PRO A 45 19.37 13.18 0.54
C PRO A 45 18.49 12.06 -0.04
N THR A 46 19.07 10.87 -0.25
CA THR A 46 18.36 9.70 -0.77
C THR A 46 18.24 8.63 0.31
N ARG A 47 17.02 8.26 0.67
CA ARG A 47 16.73 7.20 1.65
C ARG A 47 16.27 5.93 0.96
N THR A 48 16.74 4.78 1.42
CA THR A 48 16.28 3.48 0.92
C THR A 48 15.43 2.79 1.97
N ILE A 49 14.18 2.52 1.63
CA ILE A 49 13.19 1.88 2.50
C ILE A 49 12.84 0.52 1.89
N TYR A 50 13.11 -0.54 2.63
CA TYR A 50 12.74 -1.90 2.28
C TYR A 50 11.45 -2.29 2.99
N VAL A 51 10.54 -2.94 2.27
CA VAL A 51 9.24 -3.33 2.79
C VAL A 51 9.14 -4.84 2.80
N TYR A 52 8.88 -5.42 3.96
CA TYR A 52 8.72 -6.84 4.16
C TYR A 52 7.27 -7.18 4.44
N ALA A 53 6.73 -8.16 3.72
CA ALA A 53 5.40 -8.70 3.97
C ALA A 53 5.51 -9.98 4.79
N TYR A 54 4.77 -10.03 5.89
CA TYR A 54 4.67 -11.20 6.76
C TYR A 54 3.20 -11.53 6.96
N THR A 55 2.82 -12.79 6.75
CA THR A 55 1.45 -13.24 6.97
C THR A 55 1.36 -13.93 8.33
N ASP A 56 0.53 -13.39 9.21
CA ASP A 56 0.28 -13.91 10.55
C ASP A 56 -1.23 -14.07 10.76
N GLY A 57 -1.68 -15.29 11.07
CA GLY A 57 -3.10 -15.58 11.31
C GLY A 57 -4.05 -15.21 10.15
N GLY A 58 -3.55 -15.20 8.90
CA GLY A 58 -4.32 -14.80 7.71
C GLY A 58 -4.35 -13.28 7.44
N ALA A 59 -3.76 -12.46 8.30
CA ALA A 59 -3.57 -11.03 8.07
C ALA A 59 -2.16 -10.76 7.54
N GLU A 60 -2.04 -9.94 6.51
CA GLU A 60 -0.75 -9.48 5.99
C GLU A 60 -0.29 -8.25 6.75
N ARG A 61 0.89 -8.33 7.35
CA ARG A 61 1.58 -7.24 8.04
C ARG A 61 2.76 -6.79 7.19
N TYR A 62 2.97 -5.48 7.16
CA TYR A 62 4.09 -4.87 6.46
C TYR A 62 5.07 -4.29 7.48
N TYR A 63 6.35 -4.62 7.34
CA TYR A 63 7.45 -4.06 8.11
C TYR A 63 8.32 -3.21 7.21
N LEU A 64 8.64 -2.00 7.65
CA LEU A 64 9.47 -1.08 6.90
C LEU A 64 10.84 -1.02 7.58
N VAL A 65 11.88 -1.16 6.78
CA VAL A 65 13.27 -1.13 7.23
C VAL A 65 14.01 -0.11 6.40
N GLU A 66 14.37 1.01 7.00
CA GLU A 66 15.32 1.94 6.41
C GLU A 66 16.72 1.41 6.68
N TYR A 67 17.50 1.19 5.62
CA TYR A 67 18.84 0.63 5.75
C TYR A 67 19.75 1.13 4.64
N VAL A 68 20.95 1.55 5.02
CA VAL A 68 22.03 1.96 4.12
C VAL A 68 23.18 0.99 4.32
N GLY A 69 23.33 0.04 3.39
CA GLY A 69 24.37 -0.98 3.44
C GLY A 69 24.16 -2.07 2.39
N PRO A 70 25.13 -3.00 2.26
CA PRO A 70 25.15 -3.99 1.19
C PRO A 70 24.21 -5.18 1.43
N ASP A 71 23.86 -5.48 2.69
CA ASP A 71 23.08 -6.68 3.04
C ASP A 71 21.95 -6.37 4.03
N VAL A 72 20.81 -5.95 3.48
CA VAL A 72 19.59 -5.70 4.25
C VAL A 72 18.98 -6.97 4.84
N GLU A 73 19.22 -8.14 4.21
CA GLU A 73 18.63 -9.41 4.64
C GLU A 73 19.27 -9.90 5.95
N THR A 74 20.59 -9.75 6.09
CA THR A 74 21.27 -10.01 7.36
C THR A 74 20.84 -9.00 8.43
N PHE A 75 20.74 -7.72 8.07
CA PHE A 75 20.33 -6.68 9.00
C PHE A 75 18.90 -6.87 9.54
N ARG A 76 17.91 -7.13 8.67
CA ARG A 76 16.52 -7.37 9.11
C ARG A 76 16.42 -8.57 10.04
N ARG A 77 17.21 -9.64 9.79
CA ARG A 77 17.19 -10.87 10.59
C ARG A 77 17.76 -10.61 11.97
N PHE A 78 18.83 -9.82 12.05
CA PHE A 78 19.38 -9.36 13.32
C PHE A 78 18.37 -8.56 14.15
N LEU A 79 17.56 -7.71 13.51
CA LEU A 79 16.47 -6.97 14.17
C LEU A 79 15.24 -7.84 14.48
N GLY A 80 15.21 -9.10 14.05
CA GLY A 80 14.05 -9.97 14.22
C GLY A 80 12.85 -9.60 13.34
N VAL A 81 13.05 -8.85 12.25
CA VAL A 81 11.97 -8.49 11.32
C VAL A 81 11.60 -9.69 10.45
N PRO A 82 10.37 -10.25 10.59
CA PRO A 82 9.95 -11.41 9.83
C PRO A 82 9.42 -11.02 8.44
N GLY A 83 9.26 -12.02 7.58
CA GLY A 83 8.62 -11.85 6.26
C GLY A 83 9.59 -11.91 5.07
N VAL A 84 9.02 -11.61 3.91
CA VAL A 84 9.70 -11.64 2.60
C VAL A 84 9.68 -10.24 1.98
N LEU A 85 10.73 -9.90 1.23
CA LEU A 85 10.83 -8.61 0.56
C LEU A 85 9.66 -8.45 -0.42
N ALA A 86 8.88 -7.38 -0.22
CA ALA A 86 7.70 -7.06 -0.99
C ALA A 86 7.94 -5.88 -1.94
N ALA A 87 8.60 -4.84 -1.44
CA ALA A 87 8.95 -3.65 -2.23
C ALA A 87 10.23 -3.00 -1.70
N LYS A 88 10.89 -2.24 -2.56
CA LYS A 88 11.98 -1.32 -2.21
C LYS A 88 11.63 0.07 -2.73
N PHE A 89 11.76 1.07 -1.87
CA PHE A 89 11.59 2.48 -2.22
C PHE A 89 12.92 3.21 -2.07
N GLU A 90 13.31 3.92 -3.10
CA GLU A 90 14.42 4.86 -3.07
C GLU A 90 13.85 6.27 -3.16
N VAL A 91 13.83 6.96 -2.03
CA VAL A 91 13.22 8.27 -1.86
C VAL A 91 14.30 9.34 -2.00
N TYR A 92 14.12 10.29 -2.89
CA TYR A 92 15.05 11.39 -3.15
C TYR A 92 14.30 12.73 -3.11
N PRO A 93 15.00 13.89 -3.05
CA PRO A 93 14.32 15.17 -3.00
C PRO A 93 13.40 15.36 -4.21
N GLY A 94 12.10 15.53 -3.96
CA GLY A 94 11.08 15.72 -5.00
C GLY A 94 10.42 14.43 -5.52
N GLY A 95 10.83 13.23 -5.09
CA GLY A 95 10.20 12.00 -5.60
C GLY A 95 10.70 10.71 -4.97
N TYR A 96 10.31 9.60 -5.57
CA TYR A 96 10.80 8.28 -5.21
C TYR A 96 10.77 7.35 -6.42
N ARG A 97 11.68 6.39 -6.45
CA ARG A 97 11.63 5.21 -7.31
C ARG A 97 11.17 4.03 -6.47
N CYS A 98 10.41 3.11 -7.07
CA CYS A 98 10.01 1.89 -6.39
C CYS A 98 10.31 0.66 -7.26
N GLU A 99 10.66 -0.43 -6.60
CA GLU A 99 10.81 -1.76 -7.17
C GLU A 99 9.90 -2.70 -6.41
N LEU A 100 9.03 -3.40 -7.13
CA LEU A 100 8.10 -4.37 -6.55
C LEU A 100 8.63 -5.78 -6.78
N TYR A 101 8.65 -6.59 -5.71
CA TYR A 101 9.14 -7.97 -5.74
C TYR A 101 8.01 -9.00 -5.61
N ARG A 102 6.75 -8.55 -5.53
CA ARG A 102 5.53 -9.37 -5.48
C ARG A 102 4.51 -8.90 -6.50
N GLU A 103 3.42 -9.64 -6.68
CA GLU A 103 2.35 -9.27 -7.61
C GLU A 103 1.40 -8.20 -7.04
N LYS A 104 1.25 -8.14 -5.70
CA LYS A 104 0.33 -7.21 -5.05
C LYS A 104 0.96 -5.82 -4.91
N PRO A 105 0.22 -4.73 -5.20
CA PRO A 105 0.71 -3.38 -4.97
C PRO A 105 1.01 -3.14 -3.49
N VAL A 106 2.06 -2.39 -3.21
CA VAL A 106 2.40 -1.92 -1.86
C VAL A 106 2.02 -0.44 -1.75
N LYS A 107 1.23 -0.10 -0.74
CA LYS A 107 0.87 1.27 -0.41
C LYS A 107 1.20 1.56 1.04
N ILE A 108 1.96 2.61 1.27
CA ILE A 108 2.41 3.08 2.59
C ILE A 108 1.83 4.47 2.79
N GLY A 109 1.08 4.69 3.87
CA GLY A 109 0.53 6.00 4.21
C GLY A 109 -0.69 6.43 3.36
N ASP A 110 -1.02 7.71 3.43
CA ASP A 110 -2.19 8.32 2.82
C ASP A 110 -2.09 8.31 1.27
N PRO A 111 -3.21 8.14 0.52
CA PRO A 111 -3.22 8.33 -0.94
C PRO A 111 -2.51 9.57 -1.51
N TYR A 112 -2.39 10.68 -0.77
CA TYR A 112 -1.80 11.94 -1.29
C TYR A 112 -0.34 12.17 -0.88
N THR A 113 0.06 11.66 0.29
CA THR A 113 1.40 11.88 0.86
C THR A 113 2.21 10.60 1.04
N GLY A 114 1.57 9.45 0.81
CA GLY A 114 2.15 8.13 0.96
C GLY A 114 2.98 7.66 -0.24
N PHE A 115 3.70 6.56 -0.01
CA PHE A 115 4.42 5.85 -1.06
C PHE A 115 3.52 4.79 -1.68
N TRP A 116 3.51 4.72 -3.00
CA TRP A 116 2.77 3.70 -3.73
C TRP A 116 3.69 3.01 -4.73
N CYS A 117 3.79 1.69 -4.62
CA CYS A 117 4.43 0.85 -5.62
C CYS A 117 3.38 -0.04 -6.30
N PRO A 118 2.96 0.31 -7.52
CA PRO A 118 2.05 -0.51 -8.29
C PRO A 118 2.72 -1.83 -8.69
N PRO A 119 1.93 -2.87 -9.06
CA PRO A 119 2.46 -4.03 -9.79
C PRO A 119 3.32 -3.57 -10.97
N PRO A 120 4.31 -4.38 -11.39
CA PRO A 120 5.08 -4.07 -12.59
C PRO A 120 4.11 -3.76 -13.72
N PHE A 121 4.23 -2.56 -14.28
CA PHE A 121 3.42 -2.16 -15.43
C PHE A 121 3.78 -3.10 -16.56
N ASP A 122 2.79 -3.85 -17.08
CA ASP A 122 3.01 -4.55 -18.33
C ASP A 122 3.18 -3.49 -19.42
N ALA A 123 4.43 -3.24 -19.81
CA ALA A 123 4.75 -2.29 -20.87
C ALA A 123 4.31 -2.83 -22.26
N ARG A 124 3.89 -4.10 -22.33
CA ARG A 124 3.41 -4.73 -23.55
C ARG A 124 1.93 -4.42 -23.70
N VAL A 125 1.64 -3.47 -24.56
CA VAL A 125 0.30 -3.29 -25.12
C VAL A 125 0.22 -4.23 -26.33
N ASP A 126 -0.77 -5.12 -26.38
CA ASP A 126 -1.02 -5.90 -27.60
C ASP A 126 -1.25 -4.90 -28.75
N PRO A 127 -0.52 -5.02 -29.88
CA PRO A 127 -0.60 -4.07 -31.00
C PRO A 127 -2.01 -3.86 -31.55
N ARG A 128 -2.93 -4.79 -31.28
CA ARG A 128 -4.32 -4.73 -31.71
C ARG A 128 -5.21 -3.92 -30.76
N CYS A 129 -4.74 -3.53 -29.58
CA CYS A 129 -5.53 -2.77 -28.63
C CYS A 129 -5.47 -1.27 -28.95
N VAL A 130 -6.63 -0.60 -28.87
CA VAL A 130 -6.76 0.85 -29.09
C VAL A 130 -6.85 1.59 -27.76
N PRO A 131 -6.15 2.73 -27.56
CA PRO A 131 -6.32 3.53 -26.36
C PRO A 131 -7.72 4.17 -26.36
N VAL A 132 -8.47 3.98 -25.28
CA VAL A 132 -9.87 4.46 -25.14
C VAL A 132 -10.05 5.51 -24.05
N GLY A 133 -9.06 5.68 -23.17
CA GLY A 133 -9.16 6.65 -22.10
C GLY A 133 -7.88 6.78 -21.29
N VAL A 134 -7.89 7.74 -20.37
CA VAL A 134 -6.85 7.92 -19.37
C VAL A 134 -7.52 7.90 -18.01
N THR A 135 -6.99 7.08 -17.09
CA THR A 135 -7.44 7.06 -15.70
C THR A 135 -6.28 7.48 -14.80
N SER A 136 -6.56 8.39 -13.87
CA SER A 136 -5.59 8.77 -12.85
C SER A 136 -5.64 7.78 -11.69
N LYS A 137 -4.47 7.24 -11.32
CA LYS A 137 -4.26 6.46 -10.09
C LYS A 137 -3.22 7.15 -9.23
N GLY A 138 -3.63 8.27 -8.62
CA GLY A 138 -2.74 9.10 -7.79
C GLY A 138 -1.82 9.95 -8.65
N ARG A 139 -0.50 9.71 -8.58
CA ARG A 139 0.52 10.46 -9.34
C ARG A 139 0.76 9.95 -10.76
N TRP A 140 0.09 8.87 -11.16
CA TRP A 140 0.27 8.24 -12.45
C TRP A 140 -1.00 8.37 -13.30
N LEU A 141 -0.80 8.65 -14.59
CA LEU A 141 -1.82 8.57 -15.62
C LEU A 141 -1.70 7.21 -16.30
N LEU A 142 -2.72 6.36 -16.16
CA LEU A 142 -2.79 5.07 -16.82
C LEU A 142 -3.61 5.23 -18.11
N VAL A 143 -3.07 4.78 -19.22
CA VAL A 143 -3.82 4.70 -20.48
C VAL A 143 -4.65 3.41 -20.45
N GLN A 144 -5.96 3.55 -20.61
CA GLN A 144 -6.87 2.43 -20.77
C GLN A 144 -6.89 2.01 -22.22
N TYR A 145 -6.71 0.72 -22.48
CA TYR A 145 -6.78 0.14 -23.82
C TYR A 145 -8.01 -0.76 -23.95
N ARG A 146 -8.63 -0.76 -25.12
CA ARG A 146 -9.65 -1.74 -25.54
C ARG A 146 -9.04 -2.66 -26.58
N CYS A 147 -8.96 -3.95 -26.24
CA CYS A 147 -8.49 -4.98 -27.14
C CYS A 147 -9.66 -5.62 -27.91
N PRO A 148 -9.41 -6.23 -29.09
CA PRO A 148 -10.43 -6.95 -29.86
C PRO A 148 -11.05 -8.12 -29.09
#